data_AF-T1BEJ5-F1
#
_entry.id   AF-T1BEJ5-F1
#
_cell.length_a   1.000
_cell.length_b   1.000
_cell.length_c   1.000
_cell.angle_alpha   90.00
_cell.angle_beta   90.00
_cell.angle_gamma   90.00
#
_symmetry.space_group_name_H-M   'P 1'
#
loop_
_entity.id
_entity.type
_entity.pdbx_description
1 polymer ?
#
loop_
_entity_poly.entity_id
_entity_poly.type
_entity_poly.pdbx_seq_one_letter_code
_entity_poly.pdbx_strand_id
1 'polypeptide(L)'
;QDRRSGRMGPKARYDYFDLGRIALGDSTEFQLPYGQWVQLFLEHGLEVEALHELIPPGRSRSSFLDAEDTRWARRWPIEILWKVRKRRSTPSLRGAQTPSGT
;
A
#
# COMPACT_ATOMS: atom_id res chain seq x y z
N GLN A 1 -15.63 -4.95 2.22
CA GLN A 1 -16.69 -4.40 3.11
C GLN A 1 -18.07 -4.69 2.57
N ASP A 2 -19.06 -4.72 3.47
CA ASP A 2 -20.46 -4.74 3.13
C ASP A 2 -20.95 -3.47 2.43
N ARG A 3 -21.73 -3.62 1.36
CA ARG A 3 -22.11 -2.49 0.49
C ARG A 3 -23.26 -1.68 1.07
N ARG A 4 -24.05 -2.26 1.99
CA ARG A 4 -25.15 -1.57 2.67
C ARG A 4 -24.71 -0.99 4.01
N SER A 5 -23.80 -1.67 4.71
CA SER A 5 -23.40 -1.29 6.07
C SER A 5 -21.98 -0.77 6.20
N GLY A 6 -21.13 -0.88 5.17
CA GLY A 6 -19.69 -0.54 5.26
C GLY A 6 -18.86 -1.50 6.12
N ARG A 7 -19.48 -2.48 6.78
CA ARG A 7 -18.83 -3.35 7.77
C ARG A 7 -17.90 -4.37 7.16
N MET A 8 -16.89 -4.80 7.91
CA MET A 8 -16.07 -5.95 7.53
C MET A 8 -16.88 -7.25 7.64
N GLY A 9 -16.68 -8.16 6.69
CA GLY A 9 -17.41 -9.43 6.65
C GLY A 9 -16.52 -10.58 6.17
N PRO A 10 -16.89 -11.83 6.46
CA PRO A 10 -16.02 -13.01 6.30
C PRO A 10 -15.81 -13.45 4.84
N LYS A 11 -16.43 -12.78 3.86
CA LYS A 11 -16.36 -13.15 2.44
C LYS A 11 -15.61 -12.08 1.66
N ALA A 12 -14.57 -12.50 0.95
CA ALA A 12 -13.97 -11.70 -0.11
C ALA A 12 -15.03 -11.42 -1.19
N ARG A 13 -15.05 -10.19 -1.69
CA ARG A 13 -16.04 -9.72 -2.67
C ARG A 13 -15.49 -9.52 -4.06
N TYR A 14 -14.18 -9.35 -4.13
CA TYR A 14 -13.43 -9.16 -5.35
C TYR A 14 -12.38 -10.26 -5.37
N ASP A 15 -12.11 -10.79 -6.56
CA ASP A 15 -10.92 -11.61 -6.76
C ASP A 15 -9.70 -10.74 -6.48
N TYR A 16 -8.70 -11.31 -5.82
CA TYR A 16 -7.50 -10.57 -5.43
C TYR A 16 -6.71 -10.11 -6.66
N PHE A 17 -6.67 -10.90 -7.72
CA PHE A 17 -5.89 -10.58 -8.92
C PHE A 17 -6.64 -9.66 -9.89
N ASP A 18 -7.95 -9.51 -9.71
CA ASP A 18 -8.79 -8.56 -10.46
C ASP A 18 -9.00 -7.23 -9.69
N LEU A 19 -8.25 -7.01 -8.60
CA LEU A 19 -8.23 -5.72 -7.92
C LEU A 19 -7.72 -4.62 -8.88
N GLY A 20 -8.20 -3.40 -8.68
CA GLY A 20 -7.84 -2.25 -9.47
C GLY A 20 -8.73 -1.08 -9.10
N ARG A 21 -9.44 -0.52 -10.08
CA ARG A 21 -10.48 0.47 -9.83
C ARG A 21 -11.78 -0.22 -9.39
N ILE A 22 -12.23 0.08 -8.18
CA ILE A 22 -13.44 -0.50 -7.59
C ILE A 22 -14.49 0.60 -7.41
N ALA A 23 -15.61 0.49 -8.12
CA ALA A 23 -16.77 1.35 -7.90
C ALA A 23 -17.61 0.86 -6.71
N LEU A 24 -17.77 1.71 -5.70
CA LEU A 24 -18.54 1.42 -4.49
C LEU A 24 -19.90 2.14 -4.44
N GLY A 25 -20.23 2.91 -5.47
CA GLY A 25 -21.50 3.63 -5.61
C GLY A 25 -21.24 5.13 -5.65
N ASP A 26 -21.12 5.73 -4.47
CA ASP A 26 -20.80 7.15 -4.28
C ASP A 26 -19.29 7.45 -4.30
N SER A 27 -18.46 6.41 -4.25
CA SER A 27 -17.02 6.48 -4.14
C SER A 27 -16.33 5.49 -5.08
N THR A 28 -15.06 5.77 -5.37
CA THR A 28 -14.18 4.89 -6.14
C THR A 28 -12.93 4.63 -5.33
N GLU A 29 -12.61 3.36 -5.11
CA GLU A 29 -11.36 2.94 -4.49
C GLU A 29 -10.40 2.41 -5.55
N PHE A 30 -9.10 2.57 -5.28
CA PHE A 30 -8.03 1.98 -6.08
C PHE A 30 -7.22 1.08 -5.18
N GLN A 31 -7.22 -0.21 -5.49
CA GLN A 31 -6.43 -1.20 -4.78
C GLN A 31 -5.70 -2.07 -5.78
N LEU A 32 -4.42 -2.29 -5.54
CA LEU A 32 -3.62 -3.23 -6.33
C LEU A 32 -3.31 -4.48 -5.50
N PRO A 33 -3.13 -5.66 -6.13
CA PRO A 33 -2.38 -6.75 -5.54
C PRO A 33 -1.02 -6.26 -5.04
N TYR A 34 -0.48 -6.86 -3.98
CA TYR A 34 0.79 -6.43 -3.38
C TYR A 34 1.95 -6.49 -4.36
N GLY A 35 1.98 -7.51 -5.22
CA GLY A 35 3.01 -7.60 -6.27
C GLY A 35 2.97 -6.41 -7.25
N GLN A 36 1.78 -5.91 -7.57
CA GLN A 36 1.63 -4.74 -8.43
C GLN A 36 1.98 -3.44 -7.72
N TRP A 37 1.70 -3.30 -6.42
CA TRP A 37 2.21 -2.20 -5.61
C TRP A 37 3.75 -2.18 -5.60
N VAL A 38 4.40 -3.33 -5.39
CA VAL A 38 5.86 -3.44 -5.42
C VAL A 38 6.41 -3.03 -6.79
N GLN A 39 5.84 -3.56 -7.87
CA GLN A 39 6.25 -3.22 -9.23
C GLN A 39 6.13 -1.71 -9.49
N LEU A 40 4.99 -1.11 -9.12
CA LEU A 40 4.74 0.32 -9.27
C LEU A 40 5.81 1.16 -8.54
N PHE A 41 6.15 0.82 -7.29
CA PHE A 41 7.20 1.53 -6.56
C PHE A 41 8.56 1.43 -7.26
N LEU A 42 8.95 0.23 -7.70
CA LEU A 42 10.25 -0.01 -8.34
C LEU A 42 10.38 0.73 -9.68
N GLU A 43 9.32 0.74 -10.49
CA GLU A 43 9.24 1.48 -11.77
C GLU A 43 9.42 2.98 -11.56
N HIS A 44 8.93 3.51 -10.44
CA HIS A 44 9.08 4.93 -10.09
C HIS A 44 10.35 5.25 -9.27
N GLY A 45 11.32 4.34 -9.22
CA GLY A 45 12.60 4.59 -8.57
C GLY A 45 12.54 4.60 -7.04
N LEU A 46 11.50 3.98 -6.48
CA LEU A 46 11.33 3.77 -5.05
C LEU A 46 11.78 2.34 -4.70
N GLU A 47 12.63 2.23 -3.70
CA GLU A 47 12.99 0.95 -3.08
C GLU A 47 12.00 0.63 -1.97
N VAL A 48 11.44 -0.56 -1.98
CA VAL A 48 10.56 -1.05 -0.91
C VAL A 48 11.42 -1.47 0.27
N GLU A 49 11.28 -0.78 1.40
CA GLU A 49 12.01 -1.10 2.64
C GLU A 49 11.20 -2.04 3.54
N ALA A 50 9.87 -1.85 3.61
CA ALA A 50 8.99 -2.69 4.41
C ALA A 50 7.52 -2.62 3.95
N LEU A 51 6.80 -3.69 4.22
CA LEU A 51 5.34 -3.76 4.23
C LEU A 51 4.91 -4.09 5.68
N HIS A 52 4.12 -3.21 6.29
CA HIS A 52 3.61 -3.41 7.64
C HIS A 52 2.10 -3.64 7.60
N GLU A 53 1.68 -4.82 8.04
CA GLU A 53 0.28 -5.18 8.26
C GLU A 53 -0.06 -4.92 9.73
N LEU A 54 -0.76 -3.82 10.00
CA LEU A 54 -0.94 -3.32 11.36
C LEU A 54 -2.03 -4.10 12.11
N ILE A 55 -1.75 -4.40 13.39
CA ILE A 55 -2.69 -5.02 14.32
C ILE A 55 -2.94 -4.04 15.48
N PRO A 56 -4.20 -3.65 15.77
CA PRO A 56 -4.49 -2.75 16.88
C PRO A 56 -4.04 -3.33 18.23
N PRO A 57 -3.38 -2.54 19.10
CA PRO A 57 -3.00 -2.98 20.43
C PRO A 57 -4.19 -3.50 21.26
N GLY A 58 -3.95 -4.51 22.10
CA GLY A 58 -5.02 -5.20 22.85
C GLY A 58 -5.89 -4.33 23.78
N ARG A 59 -5.41 -3.14 24.18
CA ARG A 59 -6.14 -2.19 25.03
C ARG A 59 -6.51 -0.87 24.34
N SER A 60 -6.15 -0.66 23.06
CA SER A 60 -6.48 0.59 22.37
C SER A 60 -7.96 0.64 22.01
N ARG A 61 -8.62 1.76 22.35
CA ARG A 61 -9.90 2.14 21.74
C ARG A 61 -9.60 2.97 20.51
N SER A 62 -10.15 2.58 19.36
CA SER A 62 -10.11 3.41 18.16
C SER A 62 -11.17 4.49 18.25
N SER A 63 -10.87 5.70 17.79
CA SER A 63 -11.87 6.74 17.55
C SER A 63 -12.63 6.55 16.23
N PHE A 64 -12.16 5.63 15.38
CA PHE A 64 -12.68 5.40 14.03
C PHE A 64 -13.35 4.04 13.85
N LEU A 65 -12.95 3.03 14.63
CA LEU A 65 -13.47 1.67 14.55
C LEU A 65 -14.39 1.40 15.73
N ASP A 66 -15.53 0.77 15.47
CA ASP A 66 -16.38 0.27 16.53
C ASP A 66 -15.77 -1.01 17.18
N ALA A 67 -16.47 -1.57 18.16
CA ALA A 67 -16.01 -2.76 18.88
C ALA A 67 -15.95 -4.02 18.00
N GLU A 68 -16.81 -4.13 16.97
CA GLU A 68 -16.84 -5.25 16.04
C GLU A 68 -15.69 -5.15 15.04
N ASP A 69 -15.50 -3.98 14.44
CA ASP A 69 -14.39 -3.69 13.53
C ASP A 69 -13.04 -3.81 14.26
N THR A 70 -12.96 -3.41 15.53
CA THR A 70 -11.74 -3.61 16.34
C THR A 70 -11.46 -5.10 16.58
N ARG A 71 -12.48 -5.94 16.82
CA ARG A 71 -12.28 -7.39 16.94
C ARG A 71 -11.83 -8.01 15.63
N TRP A 72 -12.39 -7.55 14.51
CA TRP A 72 -11.97 -7.97 13.18
C TRP A 72 -10.50 -7.63 12.92
N ALA A 73 -10.11 -6.38 13.16
CA ALA A 73 -8.75 -5.87 12.94
C ALA A 73 -7.67 -6.57 13.77
N ARG A 74 -8.04 -7.23 14.86
CA ARG A 74 -7.11 -8.05 15.67
C ARG A 74 -6.77 -9.39 15.04
N ARG A 75 -7.54 -9.83 14.04
CA ARG A 75 -7.38 -11.12 13.37
C ARG A 75 -7.02 -10.98 11.90
N TRP A 76 -7.44 -9.89 11.28
CA TRP A 76 -7.26 -9.64 9.86
C TRP A 76 -6.75 -8.21 9.64
N PRO A 77 -5.79 -8.00 8.71
CA PRO A 77 -5.30 -6.67 8.41
C PRO A 77 -6.43 -5.81 7.86
N ILE A 78 -6.54 -4.60 8.40
CA ILE A 78 -7.45 -3.55 7.92
C ILE A 78 -6.69 -2.37 7.32
N GLU A 79 -5.39 -2.26 7.62
CA GLU A 79 -4.53 -1.17 7.16
C GLU A 79 -3.19 -1.67 6.63
N ILE A 80 -2.87 -1.04 5.50
CA ILE A 80 -1.76 -1.17 4.55
C ILE A 80 -0.60 -0.19 4.67
N LEU A 81 0.48 -0.40 5.45
CA LEU A 81 1.57 0.60 5.45
C LEU A 81 2.81 0.16 4.65
N TRP A 82 3.10 0.88 3.58
CA TRP A 82 4.30 0.73 2.78
C TRP A 82 5.37 1.73 3.22
N LYS A 83 6.56 1.23 3.54
CA LYS A 83 7.75 2.05 3.74
C LYS A 83 8.62 1.95 2.49
N VAL A 84 8.78 3.08 1.80
CA VAL A 84 9.57 3.17 0.57
C VAL A 84 10.59 4.28 0.66
N ARG A 85 11.73 4.10 0.00
CA ARG A 85 12.79 5.10 -0.10
C ARG A 85 13.07 5.44 -1.54
N LYS A 86 13.09 6.73 -1.85
CA LYS A 86 13.53 7.21 -3.18
C LYS A 86 15.01 6.92 -3.38
N ARG A 87 15.35 6.23 -4.48
CA ARG A 87 16.74 6.08 -4.90
C ARG A 87 17.34 7.45 -5.10
N ARG A 88 18.49 7.71 -4.48
CA ARG A 88 19.29 8.87 -4.85
C ARG A 88 19.77 8.63 -6.27
N SER A 89 19.47 9.56 -7.17
CA SER A 89 20.14 9.60 -8.46
C SER A 89 21.62 9.74 -8.17
N THR A 90 22.40 8.72 -8.51
CA THR A 90 23.85 8.88 -8.57
C THR A 90 24.11 9.82 -9.75
N PRO A 91 24.77 10.97 -9.56
CA PRO A 91 25.16 11.80 -10.69
C PRO A 91 25.96 10.92 -11.65
N SER A 92 25.49 10.76 -12.89
CA SER A 92 26.25 9.99 -13.87
C SER A 92 27.59 10.70 -14.08
N LEU A 93 28.70 10.04 -13.75
CA LEU A 93 30.03 10.46 -14.17
C LEU A 93 30.18 10.20 -15.68
N ARG A 94 29.47 10.97 -16.52
CA ARG A 94 29.74 11.09 -17.95
C ARG A 94 30.02 12.56 -18.22
N GLY A 95 31.30 12.91 -18.24
CA GLY A 95 31.74 14.28 -18.50
C GLY A 95 33.16 14.64 -18.08
N ALA A 96 34.04 13.70 -17.70
CA ALA A 96 35.47 13.99 -17.68
C ALA A 96 36.03 13.82 -19.11
N GLN A 97 35.73 14.79 -19.98
CA GLN A 97 36.54 14.97 -21.19
C GLN A 97 37.92 15.45 -20.72
N THR A 98 38.93 14.63 -20.98
CA THR A 98 40.33 15.03 -20.78
C THR A 98 40.68 16.02 -21.90
N PRO A 99 41.16 17.24 -21.62
CA PRO A 99 41.65 18.10 -22.69
C PRO A 99 42.97 17.51 -23.19
N SER A 100 42.99 17.05 -24.45
CA SER A 100 44.22 16.71 -25.15
C SER A 100 45.04 18.00 -25.36
N GLY A 101 46.17 18.10 -24.66
CA GLY A 101 47.18 19.14 -24.85
C GLY A 101 48.23 18.72 -25.88
N THR A 102 48.58 19.69 -26.71
CA THR A 102 49.49 19.72 -27.88
C THR A 102 50.90 19.20 -27.63
#